data_AF-A0A645DFK6-F1
#
_entry.id   AF-A0A645DFK6-F1
#
_cell.length_a   1.000
_cell.length_b   1.000
_cell.length_c   1.000
_cell.angle_alpha   90.00
_cell.angle_beta   90.00
_cell.angle_gamma   90.00
#
_symmetry.space_group_name_H-M   'P 1'
#
loop_
_entity.id
_entity.type
_entity.pdbx_description
1 polymer ?
#
loop_
_entity_poly.entity_id
_entity_poly.type
_entity_poly.pdbx_seq_one_letter_code
_entity_poly.pdbx_strand_id
1 'polypeptide(L)'
;MTTINSSRSDGTKRIYFTCSNKLNKKTCSGTVTIHADDIENLIYTFIISKLSKINTIPKTFGYHKIQQIYNIKTKLAELSEKKNQLKKFLLSAELNIIAAEMVNSQAEQLHNEQCILINKLNSLQKKDYQHIDSDFLLDLWTTASFEEKRAVSDILIERINISGDGDIEIVWNI
;
A
#
# COMPACT_ATOMS: atom_id res chain seq x y z
N MET A 1 20.94 0.76 9.11
CA MET A 1 21.94 1.58 9.83
C MET A 1 21.86 1.27 11.32
N THR A 2 22.90 1.57 12.08
CA THR A 2 22.93 1.45 13.55
C THR A 2 22.94 2.84 14.17
N THR A 3 22.09 3.06 15.15
CA THR A 3 22.00 4.32 15.91
C THR A 3 23.05 4.35 17.01
N ILE A 4 23.81 5.44 17.09
CA ILE A 4 24.80 5.68 18.15
C ILE A 4 24.36 6.92 18.93
N ASN A 5 24.25 6.76 20.24
CA ASN A 5 23.96 7.86 21.16
C ASN A 5 25.26 8.32 21.83
N SER A 6 25.61 9.59 21.69
CA SER A 6 26.73 10.20 22.42
C SER A 6 26.22 11.32 23.33
N SER A 7 26.68 11.34 24.57
CA SER A 7 26.46 12.46 25.48
C SER A 7 27.72 13.32 25.53
N ARG A 8 27.57 14.63 25.35
CA ARG A 8 28.67 15.59 25.52
C ARG A 8 28.80 16.02 26.99
N SER A 9 29.94 16.62 27.32
CA SER A 9 30.25 17.15 28.66
C SER A 9 29.30 18.27 29.10
N ASP A 10 28.60 18.92 28.16
CA ASP A 10 27.57 19.95 28.40
C ASP A 10 26.17 19.36 28.66
N GLY A 11 26.02 18.04 28.68
CA GLY A 11 24.73 17.36 28.88
C GLY A 11 23.89 17.20 27.60
N THR A 12 24.34 17.73 26.47
CA THR A 12 23.65 17.56 25.19
C THR A 12 23.81 16.12 24.67
N LYS A 13 22.70 15.52 24.22
CA LYS A 13 22.69 14.22 23.56
C LYS A 13 22.75 14.45 22.05
N ARG A 14 23.63 13.73 21.38
CA ARG A 14 23.69 13.66 19.91
C ARG A 14 23.48 12.25 19.44
N ILE A 15 22.65 12.12 18.42
CA ILE A 15 22.32 10.84 17.78
C ILE A 15 22.98 10.83 16.41
N TYR A 16 23.59 9.69 16.07
CA TYR A 16 24.25 9.47 14.80
C TYR A 16 23.77 8.17 14.18
N PHE A 17 23.73 8.14 12.86
CA PHE A 17 23.53 6.93 12.10
C PHE A 17 24.84 6.49 11.46
N THR A 18 25.21 5.22 11.65
CA THR A 18 26.35 4.59 10.99
C THR A 18 25.91 3.34 10.21
N CYS A 19 26.67 2.97 9.18
CA CYS A 19 26.40 1.72 8.47
C CYS A 19 26.65 0.52 9.39
N SER A 20 25.65 -0.35 9.55
CA SER A 20 25.74 -1.53 10.43
C SER A 20 26.84 -2.50 9.98
N ASN A 21 27.05 -2.65 8.67
CA ASN A 21 28.14 -3.48 8.13
C ASN A 21 29.52 -2.85 8.37
N LYS A 22 29.63 -1.52 8.42
CA LYS A 22 30.87 -0.84 8.81
C LYS A 22 31.17 -1.07 10.29
N LEU A 23 30.18 -0.84 11.15
CA LEU A 23 30.31 -0.96 12.60
C LEU A 23 30.63 -2.41 13.03
N ASN A 24 29.87 -3.38 12.50
CA ASN A 24 29.94 -4.76 12.98
C ASN A 24 30.91 -5.64 12.20
N LYS A 25 31.05 -5.42 10.88
CA LYS A 25 31.80 -6.31 9.97
C LYS A 25 33.02 -5.65 9.34
N LYS A 26 33.16 -4.32 9.44
CA LYS A 26 34.20 -3.52 8.76
C LYS A 26 34.30 -3.76 7.24
N THR A 27 33.24 -4.28 6.61
CA THR A 27 33.22 -4.63 5.18
C THR A 27 32.64 -3.54 4.28
N CYS A 28 32.03 -2.51 4.87
CA CYS A 28 31.45 -1.41 4.11
C CYS A 28 32.47 -0.26 4.01
N SER A 29 32.81 0.12 2.78
CA SER A 29 33.66 1.27 2.46
C SER A 29 32.95 2.62 2.57
N GLY A 30 31.62 2.63 2.82
CA GLY A 30 30.84 3.84 3.02
C GLY A 30 31.40 4.68 4.18
N THR A 31 31.90 5.86 3.87
CA THR A 31 32.75 6.62 4.81
C THR A 31 31.93 7.39 5.84
N VAL A 32 30.65 7.67 5.57
CA VAL A 32 29.92 8.72 6.27
C VAL A 32 29.21 8.22 7.54
N THR A 33 29.47 8.90 8.65
CA THR A 33 28.62 8.88 9.84
C THR A 33 27.78 10.15 9.79
N ILE A 34 26.46 10.03 9.87
CA ILE A 34 25.55 11.14 9.62
C ILE A 34 24.85 11.49 10.93
N HIS A 35 24.70 12.79 11.21
CA HIS A 35 23.93 13.26 12.36
C HIS A 35 22.44 13.01 12.11
N ALA A 36 21.74 12.54 13.14
CA ALA A 36 20.30 12.30 13.05
C ALA A 36 19.54 13.57 12.69
N ASP A 37 19.88 14.70 13.33
CA ASP A 37 19.22 15.98 13.08
C ASP A 37 19.37 16.43 11.62
N ASP A 38 20.55 16.23 11.02
CA ASP A 38 20.81 16.63 9.63
C ASP A 38 19.94 15.83 8.65
N ILE A 39 19.86 14.51 8.84
CA ILE A 39 19.02 13.66 7.99
C ILE A 39 17.54 13.91 8.25
N GLU A 40 17.11 14.07 9.50
CA GLU A 40 15.71 14.32 9.85
C GLU A 40 15.21 15.64 9.25
N ASN A 41 15.99 16.71 9.33
CA ASN A 41 15.65 18.00 8.71
C ASN A 41 15.58 17.92 7.19
N LEU A 42 16.50 17.16 6.57
CA LEU A 42 16.50 16.92 5.14
C LEU A 42 15.25 16.13 4.71
N ILE A 43 14.96 15.00 5.37
CA ILE A 43 13.77 14.17 5.10
C ILE A 43 12.50 14.99 5.31
N TYR A 44 12.42 15.80 6.37
CA TYR A 44 11.31 16.68 6.64
C TYR A 44 11.05 17.67 5.47
N THR A 45 12.11 18.27 4.94
CA THR A 45 12.04 19.18 3.78
C THR A 45 11.55 18.45 2.53
N PHE A 46 12.04 17.24 2.28
CA PHE A 46 11.60 16.42 1.16
C PHE A 46 10.12 15.99 1.29
N ILE A 47 9.67 15.65 2.50
CA ILE A 47 8.26 15.32 2.75
C ILE A 47 7.38 16.54 2.48
N ILE A 48 7.74 17.73 2.95
CA ILE A 48 7.00 18.97 2.62
C ILE A 48 6.88 19.16 1.11
N SER A 49 8.00 19.05 0.37
CA SER A 49 8.00 19.18 -1.09
C SER A 49 7.17 18.10 -1.78
N LYS A 50 7.05 16.92 -1.18
CA LYS A 50 6.23 15.82 -1.69
C LYS A 50 4.76 16.07 -1.40
N LEU A 51 4.39 16.45 -0.18
CA LEU A 51 3.03 16.77 0.25
C LEU A 51 2.45 17.95 -0.55
N SER A 52 3.25 18.98 -0.85
CA SER A 52 2.81 20.11 -1.66
C SER A 52 2.44 19.73 -3.10
N LYS A 53 2.88 18.56 -3.57
CA LYS A 53 2.56 18.02 -4.90
C LYS A 53 1.38 17.04 -4.87
N ILE A 54 0.91 16.65 -3.68
CA ILE A 54 -0.26 15.79 -3.52
C ILE A 54 -1.49 16.67 -3.52
N ASN A 55 -2.26 16.62 -4.60
CA ASN A 55 -3.55 17.30 -4.73
C ASN A 55 -4.73 16.33 -4.76
N THR A 56 -4.47 15.02 -4.68
CA THR A 56 -5.49 13.98 -4.72
C THR A 56 -5.17 12.84 -3.75
N ILE A 57 -6.18 12.38 -3.02
CA ILE A 57 -6.07 11.23 -2.11
C ILE A 57 -7.17 10.22 -2.49
N PRO A 58 -6.90 8.90 -2.40
CA PRO A 58 -7.95 7.90 -2.54
C PRO A 58 -9.09 8.18 -1.55
N LYS A 59 -10.32 8.29 -2.05
CA LYS A 59 -11.51 8.32 -1.21
C LYS A 59 -11.54 7.04 -0.39
N THR A 60 -11.69 7.21 0.92
CA THR A 60 -11.98 6.08 1.80
C THR A 60 -13.31 5.46 1.37
N PHE A 61 -13.35 4.13 1.28
CA PHE A 61 -14.59 3.43 0.98
C PHE A 61 -15.55 3.65 2.15
N GLY A 62 -16.67 4.33 1.91
CA GLY A 62 -17.73 4.41 2.92
C GLY A 62 -18.28 3.01 3.26
N TYR A 63 -18.81 2.84 4.48
CA TYR A 63 -19.35 1.58 4.99
C TYR A 63 -20.27 0.85 3.99
N HIS A 64 -21.16 1.60 3.33
CA HIS A 64 -22.06 1.07 2.31
C HIS A 64 -21.31 0.48 1.09
N LYS A 65 -20.24 1.12 0.62
CA LYS A 65 -19.44 0.63 -0.52
C LYS A 65 -18.67 -0.65 -0.13
N ILE A 66 -18.19 -0.73 1.11
CA ILE A 66 -17.57 -1.95 1.67
C ILE A 66 -18.57 -3.11 1.72
N GLN A 67 -19.78 -2.87 2.24
CA GLN A 67 -20.84 -3.88 2.28
C GLN A 67 -21.22 -4.37 0.88
N GLN A 68 -21.33 -3.47 -0.10
CA GLN A 68 -21.61 -3.84 -1.49
C GLN A 68 -20.51 -4.73 -2.08
N ILE A 69 -19.24 -4.39 -1.87
CA ILE A 69 -18.10 -5.21 -2.30
C ILE A 69 -18.15 -6.60 -1.64
N TYR A 70 -18.42 -6.66 -0.33
CA TYR A 70 -18.56 -7.92 0.39
C TYR A 70 -19.69 -8.78 -0.18
N ASN A 71 -20.88 -8.22 -0.36
CA ASN A 71 -22.03 -8.94 -0.91
C ASN A 71 -21.76 -9.50 -2.31
N ILE A 72 -21.06 -8.74 -3.17
CA ILE A 72 -20.70 -9.23 -4.51
C ILE A 72 -19.70 -10.39 -4.42
N LYS A 73 -18.71 -10.30 -3.52
CA LYS A 73 -17.75 -11.41 -3.29
C LYS A 73 -18.45 -12.68 -2.81
N THR A 74 -19.42 -12.55 -1.89
CA THR A 74 -20.21 -13.69 -1.41
C THR A 74 -20.99 -14.34 -2.56
N LYS A 75 -21.67 -13.55 -3.39
CA LYS A 75 -22.40 -14.07 -4.57
C LYS A 75 -21.47 -14.75 -5.58
N LEU A 76 -20.26 -14.22 -5.79
CA LEU A 76 -19.27 -14.87 -6.65
C LEU A 76 -18.81 -16.22 -6.11
N ALA A 77 -18.67 -16.35 -4.79
CA ALA A 77 -18.35 -17.63 -4.15
C ALA A 77 -19.49 -18.64 -4.32
N GLU A 78 -20.74 -18.23 -4.12
CA GLU A 78 -21.92 -19.07 -4.35
C GLU A 78 -22.03 -19.53 -5.81
N LEU A 79 -21.77 -18.62 -6.77
CA LEU A 79 -21.74 -18.97 -8.21
C LEU A 79 -20.63 -19.96 -8.53
N SER A 80 -19.44 -19.79 -7.94
CA SER A 80 -18.34 -20.73 -8.12
C SER A 80 -18.73 -22.13 -7.64
N GLU A 81 -19.44 -22.24 -6.53
CA GLU A 81 -19.90 -23.52 -6.01
C GLU A 81 -20.97 -24.15 -6.92
N LYS A 82 -21.93 -23.36 -7.41
CA LYS A 82 -22.92 -23.83 -8.40
C LYS A 82 -22.25 -24.35 -9.68
N LYS A 83 -21.25 -23.63 -10.20
CA LYS A 83 -20.47 -24.08 -11.37
C LYS A 83 -19.71 -25.37 -11.10
N ASN A 84 -19.14 -25.53 -9.91
CA ASN A 84 -18.48 -26.77 -9.50
C ASN A 84 -19.45 -27.95 -9.41
N GLN A 85 -20.67 -27.73 -8.89
CA GLN A 85 -21.72 -28.75 -8.85
C GLN A 85 -22.15 -29.16 -10.26
N LEU A 86 -22.36 -28.18 -11.16
CA LEU A 86 -22.68 -28.45 -12.56
C LEU A 86 -21.58 -29.25 -13.27
N LYS A 87 -20.30 -28.92 -12.99
CA LYS A 87 -19.15 -29.66 -13.50
C LYS A 87 -19.12 -31.11 -12.99
N LYS A 88 -19.40 -31.33 -11.70
CA LYS A 88 -19.49 -32.69 -11.13
C LYS A 88 -20.62 -33.49 -11.78
N PHE A 89 -21.78 -32.87 -11.98
CA PHE A 89 -22.92 -33.48 -12.65
C PHE A 89 -22.55 -33.93 -14.07
N LEU A 90 -21.92 -33.05 -14.86
CA LEU A 90 -21.41 -33.35 -16.21
C LEU A 90 -20.45 -34.54 -16.26
N LEU A 91 -19.60 -34.71 -15.25
CA LEU A 91 -18.65 -35.84 -15.19
C LEU A 91 -19.32 -37.16 -14.79
N SER A 92 -20.48 -37.11 -14.13
CA SER A 92 -21.16 -38.28 -13.57
C SER A 92 -22.35 -38.79 -14.39
N ALA A 93 -22.86 -38.00 -15.34
CA ALA A 93 -24.12 -38.26 -16.01
C ALA A 93 -23.93 -38.70 -17.47
N GLU A 94 -24.64 -39.76 -17.86
CA GLU A 94 -24.93 -40.03 -19.27
C GLU A 94 -26.10 -39.13 -19.70
N LEU A 95 -25.78 -38.02 -20.37
CA LEU A 95 -26.76 -37.02 -20.76
C LEU A 95 -27.31 -37.31 -22.16
N ASN A 96 -28.64 -37.31 -22.28
CA ASN A 96 -29.29 -37.22 -23.59
C ASN A 96 -29.16 -35.78 -24.15
N ILE A 97 -29.48 -35.62 -25.44
CA ILE A 97 -29.29 -34.35 -26.17
C ILE A 97 -30.01 -33.18 -25.48
N ILE A 98 -31.26 -33.38 -25.04
CA ILE A 98 -32.06 -32.34 -24.38
C ILE A 98 -31.43 -31.93 -23.04
N ALA A 99 -30.96 -32.89 -22.24
CA ALA A 99 -30.32 -32.62 -20.96
C ALA A 99 -28.96 -31.89 -21.15
N ALA A 100 -28.21 -32.22 -22.20
CA ALA A 100 -26.97 -31.54 -22.54
C ALA A 100 -27.22 -30.06 -22.93
N GLU A 101 -28.27 -29.79 -23.73
CA GLU A 101 -28.67 -28.43 -24.09
C GLU A 101 -29.09 -27.60 -22.86
N MET A 102 -29.86 -28.19 -21.95
CA MET A 102 -30.26 -27.51 -20.70
C MET A 102 -29.05 -27.18 -19.82
N VAL A 103 -28.10 -28.11 -19.68
CA VAL A 103 -26.89 -27.88 -18.90
C VAL A 103 -26.01 -26.78 -19.52
N ASN A 104 -25.86 -26.77 -20.84
CA ASN A 104 -25.14 -25.71 -21.54
C ASN A 104 -25.79 -24.34 -21.31
N SER A 105 -27.11 -24.24 -21.45
CA SER A 105 -27.83 -22.99 -21.17
C SER A 105 -27.62 -22.51 -19.73
N GLN A 106 -27.66 -23.42 -18.75
CA GLN A 106 -27.40 -23.08 -17.36
C GLN A 106 -25.94 -22.63 -17.14
N ALA A 107 -24.97 -23.27 -17.79
CA ALA A 107 -23.56 -22.90 -17.72
C ALA A 107 -23.32 -21.48 -18.27
N GLU A 108 -23.96 -21.14 -19.40
CA GLU A 108 -23.92 -19.81 -20.00
C GLU A 108 -24.54 -18.76 -19.07
N GLN A 109 -25.70 -19.04 -18.48
CA GLN A 109 -26.34 -18.12 -17.51
C GLN A 109 -25.43 -17.84 -16.32
N LEU A 110 -24.86 -18.88 -15.70
CA LEU A 110 -23.93 -18.74 -14.58
C LEU A 110 -22.66 -17.96 -14.98
N HIS A 111 -22.17 -18.16 -16.20
CA HIS A 111 -21.02 -17.41 -16.70
C HIS A 111 -21.35 -15.93 -16.92
N ASN A 112 -22.49 -15.62 -17.54
CA ASN A 112 -22.94 -14.25 -17.77
C ASN A 112 -23.14 -13.51 -16.44
N GLU A 113 -23.79 -14.14 -15.46
CA GLU A 113 -23.97 -13.57 -14.12
C GLU A 113 -22.62 -13.29 -13.44
N GLN A 114 -21.67 -14.22 -13.54
CA GLN A 114 -20.32 -14.05 -13.02
C GLN A 114 -19.61 -12.85 -13.68
N CYS A 115 -19.69 -12.70 -15.00
CA CYS A 115 -19.10 -11.58 -15.74
C CYS A 115 -19.70 -10.24 -15.29
N ILE A 116 -21.02 -10.16 -15.13
CA ILE A 116 -21.71 -8.95 -14.64
C ILE A 116 -21.23 -8.58 -13.23
N LEU A 117 -21.15 -9.55 -12.32
CA LEU A 117 -20.70 -9.32 -10.94
C LEU A 117 -19.23 -8.91 -10.88
N ILE A 118 -18.35 -9.50 -11.68
CA ILE A 118 -16.94 -9.11 -11.79
C ILE A 118 -16.81 -7.67 -12.30
N ASN A 119 -17.56 -7.30 -13.35
CA ASN A 119 -17.54 -5.94 -13.87
C ASN A 119 -18.02 -4.92 -12.83
N LYS A 120 -19.07 -5.26 -12.07
CA LYS A 120 -19.56 -4.42 -10.97
C LYS A 120 -18.57 -4.35 -9.80
N LEU A 121 -17.88 -5.44 -9.48
CA LEU A 121 -16.84 -5.45 -8.46
C LEU A 121 -15.68 -4.53 -8.86
N ASN A 122 -15.22 -4.66 -10.11
CA ASN A 122 -14.15 -3.83 -10.66
C ASN A 122 -14.52 -2.34 -10.65
N SER A 123 -15.76 -1.99 -11.05
CA SER A 123 -16.20 -0.60 -11.02
C SER A 123 -16.29 -0.03 -9.60
N LEU A 124 -16.74 -0.83 -8.63
CA LEU A 124 -16.76 -0.43 -7.22
C LEU A 124 -15.37 -0.36 -6.60
N GLN A 125 -14.44 -1.22 -7.02
CA GLN A 125 -13.06 -1.22 -6.51
C GLN A 125 -12.16 -0.18 -7.17
N LYS A 126 -12.61 0.49 -8.24
CA LYS A 126 -11.90 1.67 -8.75
C LYS A 126 -11.73 2.66 -7.61
N LYS A 127 -10.47 3.04 -7.38
CA LYS A 127 -10.09 4.09 -6.43
C LYS A 127 -10.64 5.39 -7.00
N ASP A 128 -11.68 5.91 -6.38
CA ASP A 128 -12.12 7.27 -6.62
C ASP A 128 -11.14 8.18 -5.89
N TYR A 129 -10.60 9.19 -6.54
CA TYR A 129 -9.74 10.18 -5.89
C TYR A 129 -10.58 11.40 -5.52
N GLN A 130 -10.32 11.99 -4.36
CA GLN A 130 -10.85 13.31 -4.01
C GLN A 130 -9.72 14.33 -4.07
N HIS A 131 -10.07 15.53 -4.55
CA HIS A 131 -9.16 16.66 -4.48
C HIS A 131 -8.97 17.04 -3.01
N ILE A 132 -7.73 17.25 -2.60
CA ILE A 132 -7.39 17.80 -1.30
C ILE A 132 -6.56 19.05 -1.51
N ASP A 133 -6.78 20.03 -0.64
CA ASP A 133 -5.96 21.23 -0.61
C ASP A 133 -4.55 20.86 -0.13
N SER A 134 -3.53 21.20 -0.92
CA SER A 134 -2.13 20.98 -0.55
C SER A 134 -1.76 21.77 0.70
N ASP A 135 -2.37 22.94 0.89
CA ASP A 135 -2.09 23.81 2.05
C ASP A 135 -2.61 23.15 3.33
N PHE A 136 -3.79 22.52 3.26
CA PHE A 136 -4.33 21.72 4.36
C PHE A 136 -3.42 20.53 4.75
N LEU A 137 -2.82 19.85 3.77
CA LEU A 137 -1.87 18.76 4.05
C LEU A 137 -0.58 19.27 4.71
N LEU A 138 -0.10 20.44 4.30
CA LEU A 138 1.07 21.08 4.91
C LEU A 138 0.78 21.54 6.34
N ASP A 139 -0.40 22.08 6.60
CA ASP A 139 -0.85 22.49 7.94
C ASP A 139 -0.96 21.28 8.87
N LEU A 140 -1.53 20.16 8.40
CA LEU A 140 -1.56 18.91 9.16
C LEU A 140 -0.15 18.39 9.44
N TRP A 141 0.74 18.41 8.45
CA TRP A 141 2.12 17.95 8.64
C TRP A 141 2.90 18.81 9.64
N THR A 142 2.75 20.14 9.59
CA THR A 142 3.47 21.04 10.50
C THR A 142 2.99 20.86 11.94
N THR A 143 1.68 20.70 12.15
CA THR A 143 1.06 20.55 13.48
C THR A 143 1.06 19.11 14.03
N ALA A 144 1.35 18.12 13.19
CA ALA A 144 1.40 16.71 13.60
C ALA A 144 2.45 16.44 14.69
N SER A 145 2.07 15.55 15.61
CA SER A 145 2.94 14.98 16.64
C SER A 145 4.07 14.13 16.03
N PHE A 146 5.08 13.80 16.84
CA PHE A 146 6.17 12.92 16.42
C PHE A 146 5.67 11.56 15.94
N GLU A 147 4.70 10.96 16.64
CA GLU A 147 4.15 9.64 16.31
C GLU A 147 3.39 9.66 14.98
N GLU A 148 2.60 10.71 14.74
CA GLU A 148 1.90 10.91 13.47
C GLU A 148 2.87 11.14 12.31
N LYS A 149 3.90 11.98 12.50
CA LYS A 149 4.95 12.21 11.51
C LYS A 149 5.70 10.93 11.16
N ARG A 150 5.98 10.11 12.17
CA ARG A 150 6.61 8.79 11.98
C ARG A 150 5.68 7.86 11.19
N ALA A 151 4.42 7.75 11.57
CA ALA A 151 3.45 6.88 10.86
C ALA A 151 3.27 7.28 9.40
N VAL A 152 3.18 8.59 9.12
CA VAL A 152 3.11 9.11 7.74
C VAL A 152 4.41 8.82 6.98
N SER A 153 5.58 9.00 7.61
CA SER A 153 6.87 8.71 7.00
C SER A 153 7.01 7.22 6.64
N ASP A 154 6.56 6.31 7.52
CA ASP A 154 6.56 4.86 7.30
C ASP A 154 5.64 4.45 6.13
N ILE A 155 4.62 5.26 5.82
CA ILE A 155 3.73 5.03 4.67
C ILE A 155 4.32 5.59 3.38
N LEU A 156 4.90 6.80 3.44
CA LEU A 156 5.38 7.55 2.27
C LEU A 156 6.74 7.06 1.75
N ILE A 157 7.63 6.64 2.64
CA ILE A 157 9.03 6.34 2.34
C ILE A 157 9.22 4.82 2.34
N GLU A 158 9.67 4.27 1.21
CA GLU A 158 10.04 2.86 1.13
C GLU A 158 11.43 2.64 1.76
N ARG A 159 12.41 3.45 1.35
CA ARG A 159 13.78 3.41 1.88
C ARG A 159 14.54 4.71 1.60
N ILE A 160 15.58 4.94 2.38
CA ILE A 160 16.52 6.06 2.20
C ILE A 160 17.88 5.46 1.86
N ASN A 161 18.38 5.78 0.67
CA ASN A 161 19.72 5.40 0.22
C ASN A 161 20.70 6.51 0.57
N ILE A 162 21.88 6.12 1.05
CA ILE A 162 22.95 7.04 1.39
C ILE A 162 24.21 6.57 0.66
N SER A 163 24.74 7.41 -0.22
CA SER A 163 25.94 7.11 -1.00
C SER A 163 27.21 7.19 -0.14
N GLY A 164 28.31 6.62 -0.65
CA GLY A 164 29.62 6.68 0.02
C GLY A 164 30.14 8.11 0.20
N ASP A 165 29.66 9.05 -0.63
CA ASP A 165 30.04 10.46 -0.66
C ASP A 165 29.10 11.34 0.17
N GLY A 166 28.04 10.77 0.73
CA GLY A 166 27.08 11.46 1.60
C GLY A 166 25.81 11.95 0.89
N ASP A 167 25.63 11.65 -0.40
CA ASP A 167 24.39 11.95 -1.11
C ASP A 167 23.25 11.09 -0.57
N ILE A 168 22.09 11.72 -0.41
CA ILE A 168 20.89 11.09 0.12
C ILE A 168 19.83 11.05 -0.97
N GLU A 169 19.32 9.85 -1.22
CA GLU A 169 18.22 9.59 -2.14
C GLU A 169 17.07 8.92 -1.40
N ILE A 170 15.85 9.45 -1.56
CA ILE A 170 14.64 8.88 -0.98
C ILE A 170 13.88 8.10 -2.06
N VAL A 171 13.64 6.82 -1.78
CA VAL A 171 12.74 5.97 -2.56
C VAL A 171 11.35 6.04 -1.91
N TRP A 172 10.37 6.52 -2.69
CA TRP A 172 9.00 6.76 -2.23
C TRP A 172 8.09 5.56 -2.52
N ASN A 173 7.11 5.32 -1.65
CA ASN A 173 6.11 4.24 -1.76
C ASN A 173 4.77 4.71 -2.40
N ILE A 174 4.75 5.92 -2.96
CA ILE A 174 3.56 6.58 -3.54
C ILE A 174 3.72 6.93 -5.01
#